data_AF-A0A392S891-F1
#
_entry.id   AF-A0A392S891-F1
#
_cell.length_a   1.000
_cell.length_b   1.000
_cell.length_c   1.000
_cell.angle_alpha   90.00
_cell.angle_beta   90.00
_cell.angle_gamma   90.00
#
_symmetry.space_group_name_H-M   'P 1'
#
loop_
_entity.id
_entity.type
_entity.pdbx_description
1 polymer ?
#
loop_
_entity_poly.entity_id
_entity_poly.type
_entity_poly.pdbx_seq_one_letter_code
_entity_poly.pdbx_strand_id
1 'polypeptide(L)' 'VIQHSTINNLGIGRSVDETKRTLQALQYVQENPDEVCPAGWKPGEKSMKP' A
#
# COMPACT_ATOMS: atom_id res chain seq x y z
N VAL A 1 8.99 12.00 7.02
CA VAL A 1 9.47 11.03 6.01
C VAL A 1 8.28 10.67 5.13
N ILE A 2 8.42 10.72 3.80
CA ILE A 2 7.35 10.35 2.86
C ILE A 2 7.39 8.83 2.68
N GLN A 3 6.25 8.15 2.92
CA GLN A 3 6.13 6.69 2.81
C GLN A 3 5.56 6.22 1.47
N HIS A 4 4.80 7.08 0.78
CA HIS A 4 4.24 6.79 -0.54
C HIS A 4 3.99 8.11 -1.30
N SER A 5 4.19 8.11 -2.61
CA SER A 5 3.83 9.20 -3.50
C SER A 5 3.37 8.63 -4.85
N THR A 6 2.31 9.21 -5.39
CA THR A 6 1.81 8.90 -6.74
C THR A 6 1.68 10.21 -7.52
N ILE A 7 2.32 10.28 -8.68
CA ILE A 7 2.39 11.48 -9.52
C ILE A 7 1.79 11.15 -10.88
N ASN A 8 0.72 11.86 -11.24
CA ASN A 8 0.01 11.71 -12.51
C ASN A 8 0.05 13.03 -13.27
N ASN A 9 0.08 12.95 -14.61
CA ASN A 9 -0.08 14.12 -15.47
C ASN A 9 -1.55 14.55 -15.54
N LEU A 10 -1.84 15.77 -16.03
CA LEU A 10 -3.15 16.43 -15.93
C LEU A 10 -4.33 15.63 -16.53
N GLY A 11 -4.08 14.80 -17.55
CA GLY A 11 -5.10 13.98 -18.20
C GLY A 11 -5.30 12.58 -17.61
N ILE A 12 -4.57 12.20 -16.56
CA ILE A 12 -4.55 10.83 -16.04
C ILE A 12 -5.20 10.79 -14.66
N GLY A 13 -6.41 10.24 -14.61
CA GLY A 13 -7.13 9.99 -13.36
C GLY A 13 -6.36 9.08 -12.41
N ARG A 14 -6.57 9.26 -11.11
CA ARG A 14 -6.02 8.39 -10.05
C ARG A 14 -7.06 7.34 -9.66
N SER A 15 -6.59 6.24 -9.09
CA SER A 15 -7.45 5.21 -8.51
C SER A 15 -7.60 5.40 -7.00
N VAL A 16 -8.85 5.57 -6.55
CA VAL A 16 -9.18 5.63 -5.11
C VAL A 16 -8.95 4.27 -4.47
N ASP A 17 -9.28 3.18 -5.16
CA ASP A 17 -9.09 1.83 -4.66
C ASP A 17 -7.61 1.52 -4.41
N GLU A 18 -6.71 1.98 -5.30
CA GLU A 18 -5.28 1.78 -5.11
C GLU A 18 -4.72 2.64 -3.99
N THR A 19 -5.25 3.85 -3.82
CA THR A 19 -4.89 4.73 -2.69
C THR A 19 -5.30 4.09 -1.37
N LYS A 20 -6.52 3.54 -1.30
CA LYS A 20 -7.02 2.81 -0.13
C LYS A 20 -6.21 1.54 0.14
N ARG A 21 -5.88 0.76 -0.90
CA ARG A 21 -5.07 -0.45 -0.78
C ARG A 21 -3.68 -0.14 -0.20
N THR A 22 -3.05 0.91 -0.71
CA THR A 22 -1.73 1.36 -0.23
C THR A 22 -1.78 1.84 1.21
N LEU A 23 -2.84 2.59 1.60
CA LEU A 23 -3.05 3.00 2.98
C LEU A 23 -3.22 1.80 3.92
N GLN A 24 -4.01 0.81 3.53
CA GLN A 24 -4.22 -0.40 4.34
C GLN A 24 -2.94 -1.23 4.48
N ALA A 25 -2.12 -1.32 3.42
CA ALA A 25 -0.82 -1.98 3.49
C ALA A 25 0.12 -1.25 4.46
N LEU A 26 0.14 0.08 4.43
CA LEU A 26 0.93 0.89 5.36
C LEU A 26 0.49 0.68 6.82
N GLN A 27 -0.82 0.65 7.09
CA GLN A 27 -1.35 0.36 8.42
C GLN A 27 -0.95 -1.04 8.88
N TYR A 28 -1.05 -2.04 8.01
CA TYR A 28 -0.70 -3.43 8.31
C TYR A 28 0.76 -3.58 8.75
N VAL A 29 1.72 -3.01 8.02
CA VAL A 29 3.15 -3.11 8.37
C VAL A 29 3.51 -2.30 9.62
N GLN A 30 2.74 -1.27 9.96
CA GLN A 30 2.90 -0.53 11.22
C GLN A 30 2.40 -1.33 12.41
N GLU A 31 1.29 -2.06 12.25
CA GLU A 31 0.73 -2.95 13.27
C GLU A 31 1.51 -4.27 13.41
N ASN A 32 2.20 -4.69 12.32
CA ASN A 32 2.99 -5.92 12.25
C ASN A 32 4.43 -5.58 11.81
N PRO A 33 5.28 -5.07 12.72
CA PRO A 33 6.60 -4.54 12.35
C PRO A 33 7.56 -5.54 11.71
N ASP A 34 7.34 -6.84 11.95
CA ASP A 34 8.16 -7.93 11.40
C ASP A 34 7.63 -8.47 10.05
N GLU A 35 6.65 -7.80 9.44
CA GLU A 35 6.01 -8.25 8.20
C GLU A 35 6.03 -7.19 7.10
N VAL A 36 6.03 -7.67 5.86
CA VAL A 36 5.95 -6.85 4.65
C VAL A 36 4.82 -7.34 3.74
N CYS A 37 4.19 -6.40 3.04
CA CYS A 37 3.13 -6.69 2.09
C CYS A 37 3.71 -7.00 0.69
N PRO A 38 3.43 -8.19 0.09
CA PRO A 38 3.83 -8.49 -1.28
C PRO A 38 3.15 -7.61 -2.33
N ALA A 39 3.60 -7.73 -3.59
CA ALA A 39 3.01 -7.00 -4.71
C ALA A 39 1.51 -7.29 -4.84
N GLY A 40 0.70 -6.23 -4.96
CA GLY A 40 -0.76 -6.35 -5.10
C GLY A 40 -1.51 -6.71 -3.82
N TRP A 41 -0.83 -6.82 -2.68
CA TRP A 41 -1.43 -7.24 -1.40
C TRP A 41 -2.72 -6.47 -1.07
N LYS A 42 -3.70 -7.22 -0.56
CA LYS A 42 -4.96 -6.72 -0.02
C LYS A 42 -5.22 -7.27 1.40
N PRO A 43 -6.07 -6.61 2.20
CA PRO A 43 -6.42 -7.11 3.53
C PRO A 43 -6.92 -8.56 3.48
N GLY A 44 -6.33 -9.41 4.32
CA GLY A 44 -6.64 -10.84 4.41
C GLY A 44 -5.74 -11.74 3.54
N GLU A 45 -4.93 -11.16 2.64
CA GLU A 45 -3.92 -11.93 1.89
C GLU A 45 -2.66 -12.17 2.72
N LYS A 46 -1.91 -13.23 2.36
CA LYS A 46 -0.67 -13.58 3.05
C LYS A 46 0.39 -12.48 2.90
N SER A 47 0.92 -12.05 4.03
CA SER A 47 2.13 -11.23 4.13
C SER A 47 3.39 -12.10 4.05
N MET A 48 4.56 -11.47 4.11
CA MET A 48 5.85 -12.15 4.17
C MET A 48 6.66 -11.58 5.34
N LYS A 49 7.50 -12.40 5.96
CA LYS A 49 8.58 -11.88 6.80
C LYS A 49 9.76 -11.52 5.89
N PRO A 50 10.38 -10.35 6.07
CA PRO A 50 11.50 -9.91 5.25
C PRO A 50 12.74 -10.80 5.40
#